data_AF-A0AA88QB44-F1
#
_entry.id   AF-A0AA88QB44-F1
#
_cell.length_a   1.000
_cell.length_b   1.000
_cell.length_c   1.000
_cell.angle_alpha   90.00
_cell.angle_beta   90.00
_cell.angle_gamma   90.00
#
_symmetry.space_group_name_H-M   'P 1'
#
loop_
_entity.id
_entity.type
_entity.pdbx_description
1 polymer ?
#
loop_
_entity_poly.entity_id
_entity_poly.type
_entity_poly.pdbx_seq_one_letter_code
_entity_poly.pdbx_strand_id
1 'polypeptide(L)'
;MLEEDFKKAAAADDVKAAIADKISRERIGHEIDLMISGNQPVKAMTYISDLQLFSVVFTLPPNLEPPTCEGQDRLMLIQCFMIC
;
A
#
# COMPACT_ATOMS: atom_id res chain seq x y z
N MET A 1 19.22 3.42 6.55
CA MET A 1 18.69 3.74 5.21
C MET A 1 18.37 2.41 4.54
N LEU A 2 17.22 2.30 3.88
CA LEU A 2 17.01 1.19 2.95
C LEU A 2 17.92 1.43 1.74
N GLU A 3 18.66 0.42 1.31
CA GLU A 3 19.47 0.51 0.08
C GLU A 3 18.56 0.74 -1.13
N GLU A 4 19.02 1.57 -2.06
CA GLU A 4 18.24 1.96 -3.25
C GLU A 4 17.86 0.75 -4.11
N ASP A 5 18.71 -0.26 -4.17
CA ASP A 5 18.44 -1.48 -4.94
C ASP A 5 17.30 -2.31 -4.33
N PHE A 6 17.16 -2.29 -3.00
CA PHE A 6 16.03 -2.92 -2.32
C PHE A 6 14.71 -2.21 -2.65
N LYS A 7 14.72 -0.87 -2.65
CA LYS A 7 13.51 -0.10 -3.03
C LYS A 7 13.09 -0.36 -4.47
N LYS A 8 14.06 -0.41 -5.40
CA LYS A 8 13.79 -0.72 -6.81
C LYS A 8 13.20 -2.11 -6.97
N ALA A 9 13.75 -3.12 -6.29
CA ALA A 9 13.22 -4.47 -6.33
C ALA A 9 11.79 -4.53 -5.76
N ALA A 10 11.54 -3.89 -4.61
CA ALA A 10 10.21 -3.87 -4.00
C ALA A 10 9.16 -3.13 -4.83
N ALA A 11 9.57 -2.13 -5.62
CA ALA A 11 8.69 -1.38 -6.51
C ALA A 11 8.49 -2.05 -7.88
N ALA A 12 9.18 -3.16 -8.17
CA ALA A 12 9.08 -3.86 -9.44
C ALA A 12 7.70 -4.55 -9.59
N ASP A 13 7.19 -4.57 -10.82
CA ASP A 13 5.83 -5.03 -11.10
C ASP A 13 5.65 -6.54 -10.89
N ASP A 14 6.70 -7.32 -11.09
CA ASP A 14 6.73 -8.76 -10.80
C ASP A 14 6.63 -9.05 -9.29
N VAL A 15 7.28 -8.23 -8.47
CA VAL A 15 7.18 -8.30 -7.01
C VAL A 15 5.77 -7.89 -6.55
N LYS A 16 5.22 -6.81 -7.09
CA LYS A 16 3.83 -6.38 -6.81
C LYS A 16 2.82 -7.47 -7.18
N ALA A 17 2.97 -8.06 -8.36
CA ALA A 17 2.11 -9.16 -8.82
C ALA A 17 2.24 -10.40 -7.94
N ALA A 18 3.47 -10.77 -7.54
CA ALA A 18 3.70 -11.89 -6.64
C ALA A 18 3.09 -11.68 -5.26
N ILE A 19 3.14 -10.45 -4.72
CA ILE A 19 2.48 -10.11 -3.46
C ILE A 19 0.95 -10.22 -3.62
N ALA A 20 0.39 -9.70 -4.71
CA ALA A 20 -1.05 -9.74 -4.96
C ALA A 20 -1.60 -11.17 -5.18
N ASP A 21 -0.82 -12.05 -5.81
CA ASP A 21 -1.23 -13.40 -6.21
C ASP A 21 -0.90 -14.46 -5.15
N LYS A 22 0.29 -14.40 -4.53
CA LYS A 22 0.82 -15.49 -3.69
C LYS A 22 0.72 -15.24 -2.20
N ILE A 23 0.48 -13.99 -1.79
CA ILE A 23 0.35 -13.63 -0.38
C ILE A 23 -1.11 -13.33 -0.09
N SER A 24 -1.65 -14.02 0.91
CA SER A 24 -3.03 -13.81 1.30
C SER A 24 -3.23 -12.42 1.89
N ARG A 25 -4.42 -11.85 1.69
CA ARG A 25 -4.77 -10.52 2.21
C ARG A 25 -4.71 -10.47 3.73
N GLU A 26 -4.98 -11.58 4.40
CA GLU A 26 -4.90 -11.71 5.85
C GLU A 26 -3.45 -11.60 6.35
N ARG A 27 -2.48 -12.16 5.62
CA ARG A 27 -1.06 -12.05 5.94
C ARG A 27 -0.57 -10.62 5.71
N ILE A 28 -0.96 -10.00 4.61
CA ILE A 28 -0.65 -8.59 4.33
C ILE A 28 -1.23 -7.70 5.42
N GLY A 29 -2.50 -7.88 5.78
CA GLY A 29 -3.18 -7.10 6.82
C GLY A 29 -2.50 -7.22 8.19
N HIS A 30 -2.05 -8.42 8.57
CA HIS A 30 -1.33 -8.62 9.82
C HIS A 30 -0.02 -7.82 9.88
N GLU A 31 0.74 -7.79 8.79
CA GLU A 31 2.01 -7.08 8.76
C GLU A 31 1.82 -5.55 8.75
N ILE A 32 0.78 -5.07 8.07
CA ILE A 32 0.38 -3.66 8.13
C ILE A 32 -0.04 -3.27 9.54
N ASP A 33 -0.85 -4.10 10.21
CA ASP A 33 -1.25 -3.87 11.59
C ASP A 33 -0.04 -3.72 12.53
N LEU A 34 0.99 -4.56 12.35
CA LEU A 34 2.26 -4.45 13.07
C LEU A 34 3.04 -3.17 12.72
N MET A 35 3.09 -2.79 11.44
CA MET A 35 3.77 -1.56 10.99
C MET A 35 3.12 -0.30 11.56
N ILE A 36 1.79 -0.28 11.66
CA ILE A 36 1.00 0.86 12.17
C ILE A 36 0.96 0.88 13.70
N SER A 37 0.90 -0.28 14.34
CA SER A 37 0.99 -0.40 15.81
C SER A 37 2.41 -0.19 16.34
N GLY A 38 3.40 -0.15 15.44
CA GLY A 38 4.80 0.11 15.75
C GLY A 38 5.11 1.59 16.07
N ASN A 39 6.39 1.89 16.25
CA ASN A 39 6.84 3.20 16.75
C ASN A 39 6.93 4.30 15.67
N GLN A 40 6.74 3.97 14.39
CA GLN A 40 6.88 4.90 13.25
C GLN A 40 5.81 4.68 12.16
N PRO A 41 4.51 4.75 12.50
CA PRO A 41 3.41 4.46 11.56
C PRO A 41 3.42 5.38 10.33
N VAL A 42 3.71 6.66 10.51
CA VAL A 42 3.78 7.64 9.41
C VAL A 42 4.85 7.25 8.39
N LYS A 43 6.03 6.83 8.87
CA LYS A 43 7.15 6.43 8.00
C LYS A 43 6.88 5.12 7.27
N ALA A 44 6.22 4.18 7.95
CA ALA A 44 5.75 2.94 7.34
C ALA A 44 4.82 3.23 6.15
N MET A 45 3.84 4.13 6.34
CA MET A 45 2.92 4.55 5.28
C MET A 45 3.62 5.31 4.15
N THR A 46 4.61 6.15 4.47
CA THR A 46 5.44 6.79 3.44
C THR A 46 6.13 5.75 2.56
N TYR A 47 6.72 4.69 3.14
CA TYR A 47 7.35 3.65 2.33
C TYR A 47 6.36 2.85 1.48
N ILE A 48 5.16 2.53 1.99
CA ILE A 48 4.13 1.85 1.20
C ILE A 48 3.73 2.71 -0.01
N SER A 49 3.64 4.03 0.16
CA SER A 49 3.35 4.97 -0.92
C SER A 49 4.52 5.09 -1.90
N ASP A 50 5.75 5.28 -1.41
CA ASP A 50 6.95 5.47 -2.23
C ASP A 50 7.26 4.23 -3.08
N LEU A 51 6.96 3.05 -2.56
CA LEU A 51 7.11 1.76 -3.27
C LEU A 51 5.91 1.43 -4.16
N GLN A 52 4.89 2.30 -4.19
CA GLN A 52 3.64 2.10 -4.92
C GLN A 52 2.96 0.76 -4.62
N LEU A 53 3.04 0.32 -3.36
CA LEU A 53 2.39 -0.91 -2.87
C LEU A 53 0.93 -0.67 -2.45
N PHE A 54 0.46 0.57 -2.51
CA PHE A 54 -0.84 0.95 -2.00
C PHE A 54 -1.99 0.18 -2.64
N SER A 55 -1.97 0.00 -3.98
CA SER A 55 -2.98 -0.76 -4.72
C SER A 55 -2.94 -2.27 -4.43
N VAL A 56 -1.78 -2.78 -4.01
CA VAL A 56 -1.58 -4.19 -3.67
C VAL A 56 -2.00 -4.48 -2.23
N VAL A 57 -1.85 -3.52 -1.33
CA VAL A 57 -2.12 -3.65 0.10
C VAL A 57 -3.55 -3.24 0.45
N PHE A 58 -4.06 -2.18 -0.18
CA PHE A 58 -5.38 -1.63 0.07
C PHE A 58 -6.25 -1.82 -1.16
N THR A 59 -7.36 -2.54 -0.99
CA THR A 59 -8.33 -2.74 -2.06
C THR A 59 -9.51 -1.85 -1.77
N LEU A 60 -9.89 -1.02 -2.74
CA LEU A 60 -11.07 -0.19 -2.61
C LEU A 60 -12.32 -1.10 -2.53
N PRO A 61 -13.22 -0.89 -1.55
CA PRO A 61 -14.52 -1.53 -1.57
C PRO A 61 -15.21 -1.36 -2.92
N PRO A 62 -15.82 -2.40 -3.49
CA PRO A 62 -16.43 -2.36 -4.83
C PRO A 62 -17.63 -1.40 -4.95
N ASN A 63 -18.17 -0.94 -3.81
CA ASN A 63 -19.30 0.00 -3.76
C ASN A 63 -18.86 1.47 -3.65
N LEU A 64 -17.56 1.75 -3.63
CA LEU A 64 -17.06 3.11 -3.76
C LEU A 64 -16.93 3.41 -5.25
N GLU A 65 -17.89 4.15 -5.77
CA GLU A 65 -17.81 4.73 -7.10
C GLU A 65 -16.47 5.49 -7.19
N PRO A 66 -15.60 5.20 -8.18
CA PRO A 66 -14.33 5.88 -8.28
C PRO A 66 -14.62 7.37 -8.49
N PRO A 67 -14.12 8.29 -7.64
CA PRO A 67 -14.19 9.70 -7.95
C PRO A 67 -13.53 9.87 -9.32
N THR A 68 -14.27 10.43 -10.27
CA THR A 68 -13.79 10.61 -11.62
C THR A 68 -12.56 11.52 -11.62
N CYS A 69 -11.54 11.06 -12.34
CA CYS A 69 -10.58 11.86 -13.10
C CYS A 69 -9.41 12.57 -12.36
N GLU A 70 -8.23 12.40 -12.97
CA GLU A 70 -7.17 13.40 -13.16
C GLU A 70 -6.51 13.94 -11.86
N GLY A 71 -5.50 13.22 -11.34
CA GLY A 71 -4.56 13.74 -10.32
C GLY A 71 -4.61 13.08 -8.93
N GLN A 72 -4.81 11.75 -8.86
CA GLN A 72 -5.40 11.08 -7.69
C GLN A 72 -4.45 10.24 -6.81
N ASP A 73 -3.15 10.54 -6.71
CA ASP A 73 -2.31 9.81 -5.74
C ASP A 73 -2.62 10.20 -4.27
N ARG A 74 -3.03 11.45 -4.01
CA ARG A 74 -3.26 11.93 -2.63
C ARG A 74 -4.66 11.72 -2.10
N LEU A 75 -5.68 11.70 -2.97
CA LEU A 75 -7.08 11.56 -2.54
C LEU A 75 -7.40 10.12 -2.13
N MET A 76 -6.80 9.13 -2.80
CA MET A 76 -6.93 7.71 -2.46
C MET A 76 -6.43 7.42 -1.04
N LEU A 77 -5.34 8.07 -0.60
CA LEU A 77 -4.81 7.91 0.76
C LEU A 77 -5.85 8.30 1.81
N ILE A 78 -6.55 9.43 1.62
CA ILE A 78 -7.52 9.95 2.58
C ILE A 78 -8.76 9.04 2.63
N GLN A 79 -9.21 8.56 1.47
CA GLN A 79 -10.42 7.74 1.38
C GLN A 79 -10.18 6.30 1.88
N CYS A 80 -8.98 5.72 1.69
CA CYS A 80 -8.62 4.45 2.32
C CYS A 80 -8.41 4.58 3.83
N PHE A 81 -7.78 5.66 4.32
CA PHE A 81 -7.58 5.87 5.76
C PHE A 81 -8.89 6.08 6.55
N MET A 82 -9.95 6.57 5.91
CA MET A 82 -11.27 6.73 6.56
C MET A 82 -12.08 5.43 6.63
N ILE A 83 -11.64 4.37 5.93
CA ILE A 83 -12.41 3.12 5.78
C ILE A 83 -11.70 1.93 6.45
N CYS A 84 -10.39 2.01 6.69
CA CYS A 84 -9.66 1.15 7.61
C CYS A 84 -9.79 1.64 9.05
#